data_AF-A0A9D9F1P9-F1
#
_entry.id   AF-A0A9D9F1P9-F1
#
_cell.length_a   1.000
_cell.length_b   1.000
_cell.length_c   1.000
_cell.angle_alpha   90.00
_cell.angle_beta   90.00
_cell.angle_gamma   90.00
#
_symmetry.space_group_name_H-M   'P 1'
#
loop_
_entity.id
_entity.type
_entity.pdbx_description
1 polymer ?
#
loop_
_entity_poly.entity_id
_entity_poly.type
_entity_poly.pdbx_seq_one_letter_code
_entity_poly.pdbx_strand_id
1 'polypeptide(L)'
;MSTKHSAEFKAQTALEAISLPVGELDDFAKKKGVSKNEVIEWVAALKKNSATLFAEGSDAHGGHHHASGENVNLETEDELLIAAVSHGVNDDNLNYNKLFFWTTFGTGLVVVIIYGLIQFAQASWFDAQNEASVNSQYSEIKELKAKDAETLNSYGVVDLENGTYRIPIDQAINKIAEN
;
A
#
# COMPACT_ATOMS: atom_id res chain seq x y z
N MET A 1 21.09 -50.19 -13.65
CA MET A 1 20.90 -50.75 -12.30
C MET A 1 19.45 -50.53 -11.86
N SER A 2 18.85 -51.53 -11.21
CA SER A 2 17.40 -51.73 -11.00
C SER A 2 16.69 -50.56 -10.29
N THR A 3 15.88 -49.78 -11.00
CA THR A 3 15.00 -48.74 -10.41
C THR A 3 13.73 -49.39 -9.84
N LYS A 4 13.85 -50.12 -8.73
CA LYS A 4 12.68 -50.72 -8.06
C LYS A 4 11.80 -49.69 -7.33
N HIS A 5 12.33 -48.50 -7.02
CA HIS A 5 11.63 -47.50 -6.21
C HIS A 5 11.63 -46.12 -6.90
N SER A 6 10.44 -45.49 -6.94
CA SER A 6 10.24 -44.13 -7.45
C SER A 6 11.10 -43.11 -6.69
N ALA A 7 11.52 -42.05 -7.38
CA ALA A 7 12.30 -40.95 -6.78
C ALA A 7 11.57 -40.31 -5.59
N GLU A 8 10.25 -40.17 -5.68
CA GLU A 8 9.39 -39.66 -4.61
C GLU A 8 9.42 -40.54 -3.37
N PHE A 9 9.31 -41.87 -3.56
CA PHE A 9 9.37 -42.84 -2.48
C PHE A 9 10.73 -42.82 -1.77
N LYS A 10 11.83 -42.67 -2.52
CA LYS A 10 13.18 -42.55 -1.96
C LYS A 10 13.34 -41.29 -1.12
N ALA A 11 12.86 -40.16 -1.62
CA ALA A 11 12.92 -38.87 -0.92
C ALA A 11 12.09 -38.90 0.38
N GLN A 12 10.86 -39.43 0.33
CA GLN A 12 10.00 -39.55 1.50
C GLN A 12 10.59 -40.50 2.55
N THR A 13 11.09 -41.66 2.12
CA THR A 13 11.72 -42.64 3.00
C THR A 13 12.99 -42.09 3.65
N ALA A 14 13.81 -41.34 2.90
CA ALA A 14 15.00 -40.69 3.44
C ALA A 14 14.66 -39.60 4.46
N LEU A 15 13.61 -38.81 4.22
CA LEU A 15 13.20 -37.75 5.14
C LEU A 15 12.64 -38.31 6.45
N GLU A 16 11.82 -39.36 6.37
CA GLU A 16 11.29 -40.08 7.53
C GLU A 16 12.41 -40.81 8.31
N ALA A 17 13.42 -41.32 7.61
CA ALA A 17 14.59 -41.95 8.23
C ALA A 17 15.49 -40.96 9.00
N ILE A 18 15.60 -39.71 8.57
CA ILE A 18 16.40 -38.67 9.28
C ILE A 18 15.81 -38.35 10.65
N SER A 19 14.48 -38.43 10.79
CA SER A 19 13.79 -38.17 12.06
C SER A 19 13.81 -39.33 13.05
N LEU A 20 14.27 -40.52 12.64
CA LEU A 20 14.27 -41.71 13.48
C LEU A 20 15.62 -41.90 14.20
N PRO A 21 15.62 -42.41 15.45
CA PRO A 21 16.85 -42.76 16.13
C PRO A 21 17.56 -43.92 15.41
N VAL A 22 18.90 -43.88 15.37
CA VAL A 22 19.75 -44.83 14.60
C VAL A 22 19.50 -46.30 14.95
N GLY A 23 19.01 -46.58 16.17
CA GLY A 23 18.65 -47.92 16.63
C GLY A 23 17.38 -48.52 16.02
N GLU A 24 16.48 -47.69 15.47
CA GLU A 24 15.19 -48.12 14.91
C GLU A 24 15.21 -48.20 13.37
N LEU A 25 16.33 -47.81 12.76
CA LEU A 25 16.46 -47.73 11.31
C LEU A 25 16.37 -49.10 10.62
N ASP A 26 16.83 -50.15 11.29
CA ASP A 26 16.76 -51.52 10.75
C ASP A 26 15.31 -52.04 10.67
N ASP A 27 14.50 -51.74 11.68
CA ASP A 27 13.09 -52.14 11.70
C ASP A 27 12.24 -51.28 10.76
N PHE A 28 12.57 -49.98 10.65
CA PHE A 28 11.99 -49.09 9.66
C PHE A 28 12.25 -49.55 8.22
N ALA A 29 13.50 -49.89 7.91
CA ALA A 29 13.89 -50.36 6.57
C ALA A 29 13.15 -51.67 6.21
N LYS A 30 13.10 -52.64 7.14
CA LYS A 30 12.32 -53.87 6.98
C LYS A 30 10.83 -53.60 6.74
N LYS A 31 10.23 -52.67 7.48
CA LYS A 31 8.81 -52.30 7.33
C LYS A 31 8.50 -51.70 5.96
N LYS A 32 9.45 -50.96 5.37
CA LYS A 32 9.32 -50.37 4.03
C LYS A 32 9.76 -51.32 2.91
N GLY A 33 10.27 -52.52 3.24
CA GLY A 33 10.74 -53.51 2.28
C GLY A 33 12.07 -53.14 1.62
N VAL A 34 12.86 -52.28 2.26
CA VAL A 34 14.12 -51.73 1.74
C VAL A 34 15.27 -52.15 2.67
N SER A 35 16.50 -52.26 2.16
CA SER A 35 17.65 -52.51 3.04
C SER A 35 18.09 -51.24 3.79
N LYS A 36 18.66 -51.42 4.99
CA LYS A 36 19.22 -50.30 5.79
C LYS A 36 20.22 -49.48 4.98
N ASN A 37 21.07 -50.15 4.19
CA ASN A 37 22.12 -49.52 3.39
C ASN A 37 21.54 -48.62 2.29
N GLU A 38 20.46 -49.04 1.63
CA GLU A 38 19.77 -48.22 0.63
C GLU A 38 19.15 -46.96 1.26
N VAL A 39 18.55 -47.08 2.46
CA VAL A 39 17.99 -45.93 3.18
C VAL A 39 19.10 -44.93 3.56
N ILE A 40 20.25 -45.42 4.05
CA ILE A 40 21.40 -44.57 4.39
C ILE A 40 21.94 -43.87 3.14
N GLU A 41 22.01 -44.56 2.00
CA GLU A 41 22.44 -43.98 0.73
C GLU A 41 21.50 -42.85 0.28
N TRP A 42 20.18 -43.03 0.41
CA TRP A 42 19.20 -42.00 0.05
C TRP A 42 19.24 -40.80 1.00
N VAL A 43 19.48 -41.02 2.30
CA VAL A 43 19.70 -39.94 3.28
C VAL A 43 20.96 -39.15 2.95
N ALA A 44 22.06 -39.82 2.61
CA ALA A 44 23.30 -39.17 2.21
C ALA A 44 23.13 -38.35 0.92
N ALA A 45 22.42 -38.90 -0.07
CA ALA A 45 22.08 -38.20 -1.31
C ALA A 45 21.20 -36.96 -1.04
N LEU A 46 20.20 -37.08 -0.16
CA LEU A 46 19.34 -35.96 0.22
C LEU A 46 20.12 -34.84 0.91
N LYS A 47 21.01 -35.18 1.85
CA LYS A 47 21.85 -34.21 2.56
C LYS A 47 22.84 -33.50 1.63
N LYS A 48 23.42 -34.22 0.66
CA LYS A 48 24.31 -33.63 -0.34
C LYS A 48 23.57 -32.64 -1.24
N ASN A 49 22.39 -33.04 -1.73
CA ASN A 49 21.57 -32.20 -2.60
C ASN A 49 20.99 -30.99 -1.85
N SER A 50 20.65 -31.11 -0.57
CA SER A 50 20.21 -29.97 0.23
C SER A 50 21.35 -29.02 0.58
N ALA A 51 22.55 -29.54 0.87
CA ALA A 51 23.72 -28.70 1.12
C ALA A 51 24.11 -27.86 -0.10
N THR A 52 23.96 -28.39 -1.32
CA THR A 52 24.18 -27.62 -2.55
C THR A 52 23.14 -26.52 -2.75
N LEU A 53 21.89 -26.70 -2.30
CA LEU A 53 20.85 -25.65 -2.39
C LEU A 53 21.11 -24.44 -1.49
N PHE A 54 21.81 -24.62 -0.37
CA PHE A 54 22.12 -23.53 0.57
C PHE A 54 23.52 -22.93 0.36
N ALA A 55 24.46 -23.66 -0.26
CA ALA A 55 25.80 -23.15 -0.58
C ALA A 55 25.78 -22.08 -1.68
N GLU A 56 24.73 -22.04 -2.51
CA GLU A 56 24.55 -21.09 -3.60
C GLU A 56 23.90 -19.76 -3.16
N GLY A 57 23.72 -19.54 -1.84
CA GLY A 57 22.99 -18.40 -1.28
C GLY A 57 23.83 -17.31 -0.60
N SER A 58 25.16 -17.29 -0.74
CA SER A 58 26.02 -16.31 -0.04
C SER A 58 26.26 -15.01 -0.78
N ASP A 59 25.92 -14.92 -2.06
CA ASP A 59 26.09 -13.71 -2.87
C ASP A 59 24.90 -13.53 -3.81
N ALA A 60 24.42 -12.29 -3.93
CA ALA A 60 23.39 -11.79 -4.84
C ALA A 60 21.92 -11.89 -4.39
N HIS A 61 21.51 -10.94 -3.54
CA HIS A 61 20.21 -10.31 -3.75
C HIS A 61 20.26 -9.51 -5.07
N GLY A 62 19.63 -10.07 -6.10
CA GLY A 62 19.47 -9.46 -7.42
C GLY A 62 18.83 -10.47 -8.34
N GLY A 63 17.52 -10.67 -8.19
CA GLY A 63 16.77 -11.66 -8.95
C GLY A 63 16.81 -11.39 -10.45
N HIS A 64 17.67 -12.12 -11.16
CA HIS A 64 17.53 -12.53 -12.55
C HIS A 64 18.47 -13.73 -12.72
N HIS A 65 17.93 -14.95 -12.70
CA HIS A 65 18.70 -16.16 -13.01
C HIS A 65 19.03 -16.18 -14.51
N HIS A 66 20.08 -15.46 -14.92
CA HIS A 66 20.87 -15.90 -16.04
C HIS A 66 21.81 -16.99 -15.52
N ALA A 67 21.37 -18.24 -15.63
CA ALA A 67 22.30 -19.36 -15.62
C ALA A 67 23.36 -19.02 -16.69
N SER A 68 24.63 -18.98 -16.30
CA SER A 68 25.73 -18.88 -17.25
C SER A 68 25.75 -20.19 -18.02
N GLY A 69 24.90 -20.27 -19.04
CA GLY A 69 24.86 -21.35 -19.98
C GLY A 69 26.20 -21.33 -20.72
N GLU A 70 26.85 -22.48 -20.77
CA GLU A 70 27.79 -22.74 -21.84
C GLU A 70 27.09 -22.37 -23.15
N ASN A 71 27.60 -21.36 -23.85
CA ASN A 71 27.05 -20.89 -25.11
C ASN A 71 27.32 -21.93 -26.19
N VAL A 72 26.48 -22.97 -26.20
CA VAL A 72 26.44 -24.00 -27.24
C VAL A 72 25.70 -23.41 -28.43
N ASN A 73 26.44 -23.09 -29.50
CA ASN A 73 25.85 -22.64 -30.77
C ASN A 73 25.22 -23.85 -31.48
N LEU A 74 23.91 -24.02 -31.35
CA LEU A 74 23.14 -24.99 -32.13
C LEU A 74 22.59 -24.28 -33.38
N GLU A 75 23.23 -24.48 -34.52
CA GLU A 75 22.67 -24.11 -35.82
C GLU A 75 21.68 -25.20 -36.23
N THR A 76 20.40 -24.85 -36.29
CA THR A 76 19.31 -25.72 -36.76
C THR A 76 18.44 -24.93 -37.74
N GLU A 77 17.91 -25.61 -38.76
CA GLU A 77 16.96 -25.03 -39.71
C GLU A 77 15.51 -25.14 -39.20
N ASP A 78 15.29 -25.76 -38.04
CA ASP A 78 13.96 -25.98 -37.46
C ASP A 78 13.45 -24.73 -36.70
N GLU A 79 12.52 -24.02 -37.35
CA GLU A 79 11.90 -22.78 -36.86
C GLU A 79 11.18 -22.95 -35.51
N LEU A 80 10.59 -24.12 -35.25
CA LEU A 80 9.89 -24.38 -33.98
C LEU A 80 10.85 -24.54 -32.80
N LEU A 81 12.02 -25.13 -33.04
CA LEU A 81 13.04 -25.32 -32.02
C LEU A 81 13.68 -23.97 -31.66
N ILE A 82 13.93 -23.12 -32.67
CA ILE A 82 14.43 -21.75 -32.46
C ILE A 82 13.46 -20.93 -31.62
N ALA A 83 12.16 -20.98 -31.93
CA ALA A 83 11.13 -20.28 -31.17
C ALA A 83 11.09 -20.75 -29.70
N ALA A 84 11.06 -22.07 -29.47
CA ALA A 84 10.99 -22.64 -28.12
C ALA A 84 12.24 -22.35 -27.25
N VAL A 85 13.44 -22.29 -27.84
CA VAL A 85 14.68 -21.93 -27.13
C VAL A 85 14.71 -20.44 -26.79
N SER A 86 14.20 -19.59 -27.68
CA SER A 86 14.23 -18.13 -27.49
C SER A 86 13.12 -17.59 -26.58
N HIS A 87 11.95 -18.21 -26.57
CA HIS A 87 10.76 -17.71 -25.83
C HIS A 87 10.26 -18.65 -24.72
N GLY A 88 10.84 -19.85 -24.57
CA GLY A 88 10.40 -20.84 -23.58
C GLY A 88 9.09 -21.54 -23.99
N VAL A 89 8.58 -22.42 -23.12
CA VAL A 89 7.41 -23.30 -23.41
C VAL A 89 6.09 -22.52 -23.59
N ASN A 90 6.05 -21.22 -23.24
CA ASN A 90 4.83 -20.43 -23.30
C ASN A 90 5.11 -19.03 -23.85
N ASP A 91 4.77 -18.80 -25.12
CA ASP A 91 4.79 -17.48 -25.74
C ASP A 91 3.78 -16.56 -25.05
N ASP A 92 4.27 -15.60 -24.26
CA ASP A 92 3.44 -14.61 -23.60
C ASP A 92 2.97 -13.56 -24.62
N ASN A 93 1.87 -13.86 -25.32
CA ASN A 93 1.22 -12.93 -26.23
C ASN A 93 0.43 -11.87 -25.45
N LEU A 94 1.16 -10.95 -24.81
CA LEU A 94 0.57 -9.80 -24.13
C LEU A 94 -0.18 -8.93 -25.12
N ASN A 95 -1.48 -8.76 -24.90
CA ASN A 95 -2.31 -7.85 -25.68
C ASN A 95 -2.04 -6.41 -25.24
N TYR A 96 -1.00 -5.80 -25.81
CA TYR A 96 -0.58 -4.43 -25.51
C TYR A 96 -1.71 -3.41 -25.73
N ASN A 97 -2.57 -3.59 -26.75
CA ASN A 97 -3.72 -2.71 -26.96
C ASN A 97 -4.66 -2.70 -25.76
N LYS A 98 -4.96 -3.88 -25.20
CA LYS A 98 -5.80 -4.00 -24.01
C LYS A 98 -5.08 -3.48 -22.78
N LEU A 99 -3.78 -3.76 -22.63
CA LEU A 99 -2.98 -3.28 -21.51
C LEU A 99 -2.94 -1.75 -21.46
N PHE A 100 -2.57 -1.09 -22.56
CA PHE A 100 -2.53 0.37 -22.64
C PHE A 100 -3.90 1.00 -22.41
N PHE A 101 -4.97 0.39 -22.94
CA PHE A 101 -6.33 0.87 -22.71
C PHE A 101 -6.68 0.88 -21.22
N TRP A 102 -6.51 -0.25 -20.53
CA TRP A 102 -6.86 -0.36 -19.11
C TRP A 102 -5.95 0.45 -18.21
N THR A 103 -4.66 0.53 -18.52
CA THR A 103 -3.72 1.38 -17.78
C THR A 103 -4.08 2.85 -17.93
N THR A 104 -4.29 3.33 -19.15
CA THR A 104 -4.64 4.74 -19.41
C THR A 104 -5.99 5.09 -18.81
N PHE A 105 -6.98 4.20 -18.93
CA PHE A 105 -8.29 4.36 -18.32
C PHE A 105 -8.21 4.41 -16.79
N GLY A 106 -7.46 3.50 -16.17
CA GLY A 106 -7.25 3.47 -14.72
C GLY A 106 -6.55 4.74 -14.22
N THR A 107 -5.45 5.14 -14.87
CA THR A 107 -4.75 6.38 -14.53
C THR A 107 -5.64 7.60 -14.70
N GLY A 108 -6.40 7.69 -15.80
CA GLY A 108 -7.34 8.80 -16.04
C GLY A 108 -8.41 8.90 -14.97
N LEU A 109 -9.01 7.77 -14.55
CA LEU A 109 -10.02 7.73 -13.50
C LEU A 109 -9.47 8.28 -12.17
N VAL A 110 -8.25 7.87 -11.79
CA VAL A 110 -7.60 8.36 -10.57
C VAL A 110 -7.38 9.88 -10.62
N VAL A 111 -6.93 10.41 -11.76
CA VAL A 111 -6.73 11.86 -11.95
C VAL A 111 -8.04 12.64 -11.78
N VAL A 112 -9.15 12.14 -12.34
CA VAL A 112 -10.47 12.76 -12.19
C VAL A 112 -10.91 12.81 -10.73
N ILE A 113 -10.70 11.73 -9.97
CA ILE A 113 -11.01 11.67 -8.55
C ILE A 113 -10.19 12.70 -7.78
N ILE A 114 -8.88 12.79 -8.01
CA ILE A 114 -8.00 13.76 -7.36
C ILE A 114 -8.48 15.19 -7.65
N TYR A 115 -8.80 15.49 -8.90
CA TYR A 115 -9.30 16.81 -9.29
C TYR A 115 -10.64 17.14 -8.59
N GLY A 116 -11.55 16.16 -8.50
CA GLY A 116 -12.80 16.28 -7.75
C GLY A 116 -12.58 16.57 -6.27
N LEU A 117 -11.62 15.89 -5.63
CA LEU A 117 -11.27 16.11 -4.23
C LEU A 117 -10.68 17.51 -3.99
N ILE A 118 -9.85 18.03 -4.91
CA ILE A 118 -9.31 19.38 -4.81
C ILE A 118 -10.43 20.42 -4.87
N GLN A 119 -11.35 20.28 -5.84
CA GLN A 119 -12.49 21.20 -5.98
C GLN A 119 -13.43 21.13 -4.77
N PHE A 120 -13.71 19.92 -4.27
CA PHE A 120 -14.51 19.71 -3.07
C PHE A 120 -13.85 20.34 -1.84
N ALA A 121 -12.53 20.18 -1.68
CA ALA A 121 -11.80 20.80 -0.59
C ALA A 121 -11.90 22.33 -0.67
N GLN A 122 -11.67 22.94 -1.84
CA GLN A 122 -11.79 24.39 -1.99
C GLN A 122 -13.19 24.92 -1.64
N ALA A 123 -14.24 24.23 -2.10
CA ALA A 123 -15.61 24.58 -1.75
C ALA A 123 -15.88 24.44 -0.25
N SER A 124 -15.43 23.34 0.36
CA SER A 124 -15.61 23.08 1.79
C SER A 124 -14.88 24.10 2.67
N TRP A 125 -13.69 24.55 2.27
CA TRP A 125 -12.96 25.61 2.98
C TRP A 125 -13.66 26.96 2.88
N PHE A 126 -14.25 27.27 1.72
CA PHE A 126 -15.04 28.49 1.52
C PHE A 126 -16.29 28.51 2.39
N ASP A 127 -17.06 27.42 2.42
CA ASP A 127 -18.27 27.30 3.23
C ASP A 127 -17.95 27.35 4.73
N ALA A 128 -16.91 26.64 5.18
CA ALA A 128 -16.49 26.65 6.58
C ALA A 128 -15.98 28.04 7.05
N GLN A 129 -15.24 28.76 6.21
CA GLN A 129 -14.83 30.14 6.53
C GLN A 129 -16.01 31.10 6.54
N ASN A 130 -16.95 30.94 5.61
CA ASN A 130 -18.11 31.81 5.54
C ASN A 130 -19.03 31.60 6.76
N GLU A 131 -19.25 30.36 7.18
CA GLU A 131 -20.02 30.02 8.38
C GLU A 131 -19.34 30.52 9.67
N ALA A 132 -18.01 30.40 9.78
CA ALA A 132 -17.24 30.94 10.90
C ALA A 132 -17.26 32.48 10.93
N SER A 133 -17.13 33.13 9.77
CA SER A 133 -17.19 34.59 9.63
C SER A 133 -18.55 35.14 10.02
N VAL A 134 -19.64 34.54 9.52
CA VAL A 134 -21.01 34.95 9.84
C VAL A 134 -21.30 34.82 11.35
N ASN A 135 -20.85 33.74 11.99
CA ASN A 135 -21.01 33.55 13.43
C ASN A 135 -20.19 34.57 14.25
N SER A 136 -18.97 34.91 13.81
CA SER A 136 -18.13 35.91 14.49
C SER A 136 -18.74 37.32 14.41
N GLN A 137 -19.22 37.73 13.23
CA GLN A 137 -19.87 39.02 13.03
C GLN A 137 -21.16 39.14 13.85
N TYR A 138 -21.94 38.06 13.97
CA TYR A 138 -23.16 38.07 14.77
C TYR A 138 -22.88 38.28 16.27
N SER A 139 -21.78 37.74 16.78
CA SER A 139 -21.37 37.96 18.17
C SER A 139 -20.93 39.41 18.41
N GLU A 140 -20.08 39.95 17.54
CA GLU A 140 -19.62 41.34 17.65
C GLU A 140 -20.77 42.35 17.52
N ILE A 141 -21.70 42.13 16.59
CA ILE A 141 -22.86 43.01 16.41
C ILE A 141 -23.79 42.96 17.62
N LYS A 142 -23.95 41.80 18.25
CA LYS A 142 -24.78 41.65 19.46
C LYS A 142 -24.15 42.35 20.66
N GLU A 143 -22.84 42.27 20.80
CA GLU A 143 -22.08 42.92 21.87
C GLU A 143 -22.07 44.45 21.69
N LEU A 144 -21.87 44.94 20.46
CA LEU A 144 -22.00 46.36 20.12
C LEU A 144 -23.42 46.87 20.43
N LYS A 145 -24.47 46.16 20.01
CA LYS A 145 -25.85 46.56 20.31
C LYS A 145 -26.17 46.56 21.80
N ALA A 146 -25.60 45.62 22.57
CA ALA A 146 -25.79 45.58 24.02
C ALA A 146 -25.12 46.79 24.70
N LYS A 147 -23.89 47.12 24.29
CA LYS A 147 -23.15 48.28 24.79
C LYS A 147 -23.80 49.61 24.41
N ASP A 148 -24.29 49.72 23.18
CA ASP A 148 -25.02 50.90 22.71
C ASP A 148 -26.36 51.05 23.45
N ALA A 149 -27.09 49.96 23.68
CA ALA A 149 -28.34 49.98 24.43
C ALA A 149 -28.10 50.35 25.91
N GLU A 150 -27.04 49.85 26.54
CA GLU A 150 -26.66 50.23 27.91
C GLU A 150 -26.28 51.72 27.98
N THR A 151 -25.52 52.21 27.01
CA THR A 151 -25.12 53.61 26.91
C THR A 151 -26.34 54.53 26.69
N LEU A 152 -27.26 54.15 25.79
CA LEU A 152 -28.49 54.91 25.53
C LEU A 152 -29.45 54.92 26.72
N ASN A 153 -29.56 53.81 27.45
CA ASN A 153 -30.40 53.72 28.65
C ASN A 153 -29.77 54.42 29.87
N SER A 154 -28.45 54.61 29.89
CA SER A 154 -27.77 55.41 30.90
C SER A 154 -28.03 56.92 30.75
N TYR A 155 -28.43 57.35 29.54
CA TYR A 155 -28.87 58.71 29.27
C TYR A 155 -30.36 58.83 29.58
N GLY A 156 -30.69 59.58 30.63
CA GLY A 156 -32.09 59.78 31.05
C GLY A 156 -32.96 60.34 29.91
N VAL A 157 -33.95 59.55 29.49
CA VAL A 157 -34.98 59.95 28.51
C VAL A 157 -35.96 60.92 29.17
N VAL A 158 -36.19 62.09 28.54
CA VAL A 158 -37.17 63.06 29.07
C VAL A 158 -38.37 63.26 28.14
N ASP A 159 -38.29 63.00 26.83
CA ASP A 159 -39.49 63.01 25.99
C ASP A 159 -39.26 62.32 24.63
N LEU A 160 -39.95 61.20 24.38
CA LEU A 160 -39.89 60.48 23.10
C LEU A 160 -40.65 61.17 21.97
N GLU A 161 -41.57 62.11 22.29
CA GLU A 161 -42.44 62.74 21.32
C GLU A 161 -41.75 63.89 20.56
N ASN A 162 -40.72 64.50 21.17
CA ASN A 162 -39.96 65.64 20.63
C ASN A 162 -38.49 65.29 20.26
N GLY A 163 -38.08 64.02 20.33
CA GLY A 163 -36.76 63.55 19.86
C GLY A 163 -35.54 64.15 20.58
N THR A 164 -35.69 64.65 21.80
CA THR A 164 -34.61 65.36 22.53
C THR A 164 -33.95 64.45 23.58
N TYR A 165 -32.66 64.15 23.40
CA TYR A 165 -31.85 63.32 24.32
C TYR A 165 -30.89 64.17 25.15
N ARG A 166 -30.71 63.82 26.44
CA ARG A 166 -29.73 64.47 27.33
C ARG A 166 -28.44 63.65 27.39
N ILE A 167 -27.37 64.18 26.82
CA ILE A 167 -26.02 63.65 26.95
C ILE A 167 -25.32 64.44 28.09
N PRO A 168 -24.55 63.80 29.00
CA PRO A 168 -23.72 64.49 29.98
C PRO A 168 -22.79 65.48 29.28
N ILE A 169 -22.61 66.67 29.86
CA ILE A 169 -21.84 67.76 29.24
C ILE A 169 -20.43 67.30 28.87
N ASP A 170 -19.77 66.51 29.73
CA ASP A 170 -18.43 65.99 29.48
C ASP A 170 -18.37 65.07 28.24
N GLN A 171 -19.42 64.27 28.01
CA GLN A 171 -19.52 63.40 26.83
C GLN A 171 -19.89 64.17 25.57
N ALA A 172 -20.69 65.23 25.70
CA ALA A 172 -21.02 66.13 24.59
C ALA A 172 -19.80 66.93 24.13
N ILE A 173 -18.96 67.39 25.07
CA ILE A 173 -17.70 68.08 24.77
C ILE A 173 -16.77 67.18 23.97
N ASN A 174 -16.58 65.91 24.38
CA ASN A 174 -15.74 64.97 23.65
C ASN A 174 -16.25 64.72 22.21
N LYS A 175 -17.56 64.55 22.03
CA LYS A 175 -18.15 64.37 20.69
C LYS A 175 -18.02 65.59 19.78
N ILE A 176 -17.99 66.81 20.33
CA ILE A 176 -17.81 68.05 19.56
C ILE A 176 -16.32 68.29 19.26
N ALA A 177 -15.42 67.85 20.14
CA ALA A 177 -13.97 68.02 19.98
C ALA A 177 -13.33 66.99 19.02
N GLU A 178 -13.95 65.82 18.82
CA GLU A 178 -13.52 64.80 17.85
C GLU A 178 -14.03 65.05 16.41
N ASN A 179 -14.63 66.21 16.15
CA ASN A 179 -15.10 66.65 14.82
C ASN A 179 -14.26 67.84 14.33
#